data_AF-A0A4Z2F4G0-F1
#
_entry.id   AF-A0A4Z2F4G0-F1
#
_cell.length_a   1.000
_cell.length_b   1.000
_cell.length_c   1.000
_cell.angle_alpha   90.00
_cell.angle_beta   90.00
_cell.angle_gamma   90.00
#
_symmetry.space_group_name_H-M   'P 1'
#
loop_
_entity.id
_entity.type
_entity.pdbx_description
1 polymer ?
#
loop_
_entity_poly.entity_id
_entity_poly.type
_entity_poly.pdbx_seq_one_letter_code
_entity_poly.pdbx_strand_id
1 'polypeptide(L)'
;MIVMVGLPARGKTYISKKLTRYLNWIGVTTKVFNVGQYRRDATRSYNSFQACAVAALKDVCDYFTREQGQVVVFDATNTTLERREVILQFAKENGYKRIECYKMTYVPLDDDKDRNLSYIKIFNVGSRYLVNRVQDHIQSRIVYYLMNIHVTPRSIYLCRHGESELNLAGRIGGDSGLSPRGAKVRAVCRLPVSVHLHPVSHCVCVCVCVSSPGLWGST
;
A
#
# COMPACT_ATOMS: atom_id res chain seq x y z
N MET A 1 3.09 12.12 -6.93
CA MET A 1 4.07 11.42 -6.09
C MET A 1 3.64 11.53 -4.63
N ILE A 2 3.65 10.42 -3.90
CA ILE A 2 3.41 10.33 -2.45
C ILE A 2 4.78 10.18 -1.80
N VAL A 3 5.08 11.00 -0.80
CA VAL A 3 6.38 10.96 -0.14
C VAL A 3 6.18 10.69 1.35
N MET A 4 6.82 9.63 1.82
CA MET A 4 6.75 9.25 3.23
C MET A 4 7.72 10.10 4.04
N VAL A 5 7.28 10.51 5.22
CA VAL A 5 8.07 11.35 6.12
C VAL A 5 7.94 10.80 7.53
N GLY A 6 9.06 10.72 8.25
CA GLY A 6 9.05 10.42 9.68
C GLY A 6 10.22 9.59 10.15
N LEU A 7 10.36 9.51 11.48
CA LEU A 7 11.44 8.79 12.14
C LEU A 7 11.49 7.29 11.75
N PRO A 8 12.66 6.65 11.79
CA PRO A 8 12.79 5.21 11.63
C PRO A 8 11.80 4.41 12.50
N ALA A 9 11.46 3.19 12.08
CA ALA A 9 10.56 2.27 12.80
C ALA A 9 9.12 2.76 13.08
N ARG A 10 8.66 3.87 12.46
CA ARG A 10 7.28 4.38 12.59
C ARG A 10 6.26 3.78 11.61
N GLY A 11 6.53 2.59 11.05
CA GLY A 11 5.59 1.91 10.15
C GLY A 11 5.49 2.48 8.73
N LYS A 12 6.36 3.42 8.32
CA LYS A 12 6.35 4.00 6.96
C LYS A 12 6.37 2.93 5.86
N THR A 13 7.37 2.05 5.87
CA THR A 13 7.48 0.97 4.88
C THR A 13 6.29 0.02 4.90
N TYR A 14 5.70 -0.24 6.06
CA TYR A 14 4.47 -1.03 6.17
C TYR A 14 3.30 -0.34 5.47
N ILE A 15 3.10 0.95 5.74
CA ILE A 15 2.07 1.78 5.12
C ILE A 15 2.31 1.86 3.60
N SER A 16 3.54 2.16 3.16
CA SER A 16 3.90 2.26 1.74
C SER A 16 3.55 1.00 0.96
N LYS A 17 3.89 -0.17 1.50
CA LYS A 17 3.59 -1.46 0.85
C LYS A 17 2.09 -1.75 0.82
N LYS A 18 1.38 -1.54 1.92
CA LYS A 18 -0.08 -1.74 1.99
C LYS A 18 -0.83 -0.79 1.06
N LEU A 19 -0.46 0.49 1.07
CA LEU A 19 -1.06 1.51 0.23
C LEU A 19 -0.83 1.21 -1.25
N THR A 20 0.38 0.83 -1.63
CA THR A 20 0.70 0.45 -3.01
C THR A 20 -0.09 -0.77 -3.46
N ARG A 21 -0.24 -1.79 -2.61
CA ARG A 21 -1.07 -2.96 -2.92
C ARG A 21 -2.53 -2.58 -3.12
N TYR A 22 -3.07 -1.71 -2.28
CA TYR A 22 -4.44 -1.21 -2.40
C TYR A 22 -4.66 -0.42 -3.68
N LEU A 23 -3.75 0.51 -4.00
CA LEU A 23 -3.85 1.34 -5.20
C LEU A 23 -3.80 0.50 -6.48
N ASN A 24 -2.88 -0.47 -6.55
CA ASN A 24 -2.85 -1.41 -7.68
C ASN A 24 -4.11 -2.27 -7.74
N TRP A 25 -4.65 -2.71 -6.60
CA TRP A 25 -5.89 -3.51 -6.55
C TRP A 25 -7.11 -2.76 -7.08
N ILE A 26 -7.19 -1.43 -6.90
CA ILE A 26 -8.24 -0.59 -7.49
C ILE A 26 -7.93 -0.14 -8.92
N GLY A 27 -6.86 -0.64 -9.54
CA GLY A 27 -6.49 -0.34 -10.93
C GLY A 27 -5.59 0.89 -11.14
N VAL A 28 -5.00 1.44 -10.08
CA VAL A 28 -4.08 2.59 -10.17
C VAL A 28 -2.64 2.10 -10.12
N THR A 29 -1.92 2.20 -11.25
CA THR A 29 -0.55 1.69 -11.37
C THR A 29 0.39 2.43 -10.42
N THR A 30 0.85 1.70 -9.39
CA THR A 30 1.60 2.29 -8.28
C THR A 30 2.84 1.49 -7.93
N LYS A 31 3.98 2.17 -7.69
CA LYS A 31 5.24 1.54 -7.31
C LYS A 31 5.88 2.22 -6.09
N VAL A 32 6.52 1.43 -5.22
CA VAL A 32 7.28 1.93 -4.07
C VAL A 32 8.76 2.02 -4.43
N PHE A 33 9.37 3.16 -4.11
CA PHE A 33 10.81 3.40 -4.19
C PHE A 33 11.33 3.61 -2.78
N ASN A 34 11.95 2.57 -2.21
CA ASN A 34 12.47 2.60 -0.84
C ASN A 34 13.95 2.94 -0.85
N VAL A 35 14.31 4.17 -0.49
CA VAL A 35 15.72 4.64 -0.50
C VAL A 35 16.62 3.78 0.41
N GLY A 36 16.05 3.21 1.46
CA GLY A 36 16.78 2.27 2.32
C GLY A 36 17.18 0.96 1.62
N GLN A 37 16.43 0.53 0.59
CA GLN A 37 16.77 -0.61 -0.26
C GLN A 37 17.93 -0.26 -1.20
N TYR A 38 17.85 0.87 -1.90
CA TYR A 38 18.96 1.39 -2.71
C TYR A 38 20.26 1.48 -1.91
N ARG A 39 20.20 1.94 -0.65
CA ARG A 39 21.35 1.98 0.24
C ARG A 39 21.90 0.59 0.59
N ARG A 40 21.03 -0.42 0.75
CA ARG A 40 21.45 -1.80 1.05
C ARG A 40 22.10 -2.44 -0.16
N ASP A 41 21.52 -2.25 -1.33
CA ASP A 41 21.98 -2.87 -2.59
C ASP A 41 23.27 -2.20 -3.10
N ALA A 42 23.49 -0.93 -2.79
CA ALA A 42 24.68 -0.17 -3.16
C ALA A 42 25.93 -0.45 -2.28
N THR A 43 26.05 -1.64 -1.68
CA THR A 43 26.88 -1.97 -0.49
C THR A 43 28.39 -1.68 -0.57
N ARG A 44 28.92 -1.04 -1.62
CA ARG A 44 30.31 -0.54 -1.71
C ARG A 44 30.54 0.78 -2.49
N SER A 45 29.54 1.35 -3.18
CA SER A 45 29.80 2.44 -4.15
C SER A 45 29.14 3.78 -3.83
N TYR A 46 28.13 3.81 -2.95
CA TYR A 46 27.44 5.04 -2.56
C TYR A 46 27.39 5.20 -1.04
N ASN A 47 28.40 5.85 -0.47
CA ASN A 47 28.44 6.15 0.97
C ASN A 47 27.45 7.26 1.38
N SER A 48 26.82 7.95 0.42
CA SER A 48 25.92 9.07 0.71
C SER A 48 24.45 8.71 0.49
N PHE A 49 23.61 9.11 1.45
CA PHE A 49 22.14 9.06 1.31
C PHE A 49 21.68 9.79 0.06
N GLN A 50 22.33 10.91 -0.26
CA GLN A 50 21.98 11.77 -1.39
C GLN A 50 22.09 11.03 -2.70
N ALA A 51 23.16 10.25 -2.91
CA ALA A 51 23.31 9.48 -4.14
C ALA A 51 22.27 8.35 -4.26
N CYS A 52 21.93 7.69 -3.15
CA CYS A 52 20.84 6.70 -3.13
C CYS A 52 19.48 7.34 -3.46
N ALA A 53 19.23 8.54 -2.93
CA ALA A 53 18.00 9.29 -3.22
C ALA A 53 17.94 9.70 -4.69
N VAL A 54 19.03 10.20 -5.27
CA VAL A 54 19.12 10.55 -6.69
C VAL A 54 18.91 9.33 -7.59
N ALA A 55 19.52 8.18 -7.27
CA ALA A 55 19.30 6.94 -8.00
C ALA A 55 17.82 6.52 -7.96
N ALA A 56 17.19 6.55 -6.78
CA ALA A 56 15.77 6.25 -6.64
C ALA A 56 14.88 7.24 -7.40
N LEU A 57 15.22 8.53 -7.42
CA LEU A 57 14.49 9.54 -8.19
C LEU A 57 14.65 9.32 -9.70
N LYS A 58 15.82 8.93 -10.18
CA LYS A 58 16.02 8.56 -11.58
C LYS A 58 15.08 7.43 -12.00
N ASP A 59 14.99 6.37 -11.19
CA ASP A 59 14.08 5.26 -11.48
C ASP A 59 12.60 5.66 -11.39
N VAL A 60 12.27 6.68 -10.58
CA VAL A 60 10.93 7.30 -10.57
C VAL A 60 10.63 7.96 -11.91
N CYS A 61 11.58 8.67 -12.52
CA CYS A 61 11.39 9.22 -13.88
C CYS A 61 11.18 8.12 -14.91
N ASP A 62 12.00 7.06 -14.87
CA ASP A 62 11.85 5.94 -15.80
C ASP A 62 10.48 5.26 -15.62
N TYR A 63 9.97 5.17 -14.39
CA TYR A 63 8.64 4.63 -14.12
C TYR A 63 7.50 5.48 -14.71
N PHE A 64 7.58 6.81 -14.59
CA PHE A 64 6.57 7.69 -15.18
C PHE A 64 6.64 7.71 -16.71
N THR A 65 7.85 7.71 -17.28
CA THR A 65 8.06 7.93 -18.72
C THR A 65 7.99 6.65 -19.54
N ARG A 66 8.56 5.54 -19.04
CA ARG A 66 8.66 4.27 -19.78
C ARG A 66 7.59 3.27 -19.37
N GLU A 67 7.32 3.15 -18.06
CA GLU A 67 6.37 2.17 -17.52
C GLU A 67 4.93 2.69 -17.43
N GLN A 68 4.67 3.96 -17.83
CA GLN A 68 3.35 4.62 -17.73
C GLN A 68 2.73 4.54 -16.33
N GLY A 69 3.56 4.64 -15.29
CA GLY A 69 3.13 4.65 -13.91
C GLY A 69 2.27 5.87 -13.55
N GLN A 70 1.23 5.69 -12.73
CA GLN A 70 0.36 6.79 -12.32
C GLN A 70 0.76 7.38 -10.96
N VAL A 71 1.13 6.52 -10.00
CA VAL A 71 1.46 6.93 -8.63
C VAL A 71 2.78 6.33 -8.18
N VAL A 72 3.56 7.13 -7.48
CA VAL A 72 4.85 6.73 -6.91
C VAL A 72 4.81 6.95 -5.42
N VAL A 73 5.21 5.95 -4.64
CA VAL A 73 5.41 6.06 -3.19
C VAL A 73 6.90 6.10 -2.90
N PHE A 74 7.41 7.26 -2.52
CA PHE A 74 8.81 7.47 -2.18
C PHE A 74 9.01 7.28 -0.67
N ASP A 75 9.53 6.12 -0.30
CA ASP A 75 9.72 5.70 1.10
C ASP A 75 11.14 5.99 1.58
N ALA A 76 11.27 7.05 2.39
CA ALA A 76 12.50 7.40 3.09
C ALA A 76 12.17 8.05 4.44
N THR A 77 13.18 8.29 5.27
CA THR A 77 12.97 9.03 6.53
C THR A 77 12.61 10.49 6.27
N ASN A 78 13.23 11.10 5.24
CA ASN A 78 13.02 12.49 4.83
C ASN A 78 12.95 13.43 6.03
N THR A 79 13.85 13.26 7.00
CA THR A 79 13.83 14.02 8.26
C THR A 79 14.57 15.35 8.16
N THR A 80 15.53 15.49 7.23
CA THR A 80 16.30 16.73 7.04
C THR A 80 15.79 17.53 5.83
N LEU A 81 16.02 18.84 5.87
CA LEU A 81 15.66 19.76 4.78
C LEU A 81 16.41 19.43 3.49
N GLU A 82 17.74 19.27 3.57
CA GLU A 82 18.60 18.96 2.42
C GLU A 82 18.07 17.77 1.60
N ARG A 83 17.65 16.69 2.28
CA ARG A 83 17.11 15.49 1.63
C ARG A 83 15.80 15.76 0.92
N ARG A 84 14.96 16.61 1.50
CA ARG A 84 13.67 16.98 0.94
C ARG A 84 13.79 17.99 -0.19
N GLU A 85 14.76 18.89 -0.12
CA GLU A 85 15.05 19.89 -1.15
C GLU A 85 15.45 19.21 -2.46
N VAL A 86 16.27 18.15 -2.39
CA VAL A 86 16.57 17.30 -3.56
C VAL A 86 15.28 16.73 -4.19
N ILE A 87 14.33 16.26 -3.36
CA ILE A 87 13.06 15.71 -3.84
C ILE A 87 12.15 16.82 -4.42
N LEU A 88 12.10 18.00 -3.79
CA LEU A 88 11.35 19.16 -4.31
C LEU A 88 11.88 19.58 -5.66
N GLN A 89 13.19 19.79 -5.75
CA GLN A 89 13.84 20.33 -6.91
C GLN A 89 13.64 19.40 -8.10
N PHE A 90 13.87 18.11 -7.89
CA PHE A 90 13.59 17.07 -8.87
C PHE A 90 12.13 17.07 -9.33
N ALA A 91 11.18 17.22 -8.42
CA ALA A 91 9.77 17.23 -8.80
C ALA A 91 9.33 18.48 -9.54
N LYS A 92 9.89 19.64 -9.21
CA LYS A 92 9.67 20.88 -9.95
C LYS A 92 10.21 20.78 -11.37
N GLU A 93 11.44 20.29 -11.52
CA GLU A 93 12.09 20.13 -12.82
C GLU A 93 11.34 19.18 -13.75
N ASN A 94 10.73 18.13 -13.19
CA ASN A 94 9.98 17.13 -13.96
C ASN A 94 8.47 17.43 -14.02
N GLY A 95 8.01 18.59 -13.56
CA GLY A 95 6.59 18.98 -13.59
C GLY A 95 5.66 18.09 -12.77
N TYR A 96 6.20 17.34 -11.80
CA TYR A 96 5.42 16.49 -10.91
C TYR A 96 4.62 17.38 -9.95
N LYS A 97 3.33 17.55 -10.24
CA LYS A 97 2.35 18.52 -9.68
C LYS A 97 2.32 18.79 -8.17
N ARG A 98 3.04 18.07 -7.30
CA ARG A 98 2.78 18.12 -5.85
C ARG A 98 3.98 17.85 -4.95
N ILE A 99 5.07 18.58 -5.15
CA ILE A 99 6.08 18.68 -4.10
C ILE A 99 6.48 20.14 -3.94
N GLU A 100 5.62 20.94 -3.33
CA GLU A 100 6.01 22.22 -2.70
C GLU A 100 6.24 22.04 -1.19
N CYS A 101 6.17 20.79 -0.71
CA CYS A 101 5.96 20.44 0.68
C CYS A 101 7.13 20.61 1.65
N TYR A 102 8.26 21.17 1.20
CA TYR A 102 9.50 21.01 1.96
C TYR A 102 10.34 22.27 2.15
N LYS A 103 9.76 23.45 1.92
CA LYS A 103 10.53 24.70 2.03
C LYS A 103 10.84 25.16 3.47
N MET A 104 10.31 24.56 4.54
CA MET A 104 10.47 25.15 5.88
C MET A 104 10.82 24.14 6.98
N THR A 105 11.99 24.37 7.58
CA THR A 105 12.51 24.07 8.95
C THR A 105 12.21 22.70 9.59
N TYR A 106 13.23 22.10 10.26
CA TYR A 106 13.18 20.83 11.00
C TYR A 106 12.11 20.80 12.12
N VAL A 107 10.86 20.56 11.71
CA VAL A 107 9.69 20.49 12.56
C VAL A 107 8.75 19.46 11.88
N PRO A 108 7.99 18.65 12.63
CA PRO A 108 6.82 17.97 12.04
C PRO A 108 6.00 18.99 11.23
N LEU A 109 5.31 18.53 10.17
CA LEU A 109 4.43 19.40 9.37
C LEU A 109 3.61 20.28 10.30
N ASP A 110 3.77 21.59 10.11
CA ASP A 110 3.27 22.67 10.95
C ASP A 110 2.00 23.21 10.32
N ASP A 111 0.90 23.16 11.05
CA ASP A 111 -0.42 23.39 10.48
C ASP A 111 -0.63 24.84 9.99
N ASP A 112 0.24 25.79 10.37
CA ASP A 112 0.20 27.18 9.90
C ASP A 112 1.19 27.43 8.76
N LYS A 113 2.43 26.95 8.87
CA LYS A 113 3.46 27.13 7.82
C LYS A 113 3.20 26.27 6.58
N ASP A 114 2.58 25.11 6.76
CA ASP A 114 2.33 24.12 5.72
C ASP A 114 0.89 24.11 5.21
N ARG A 115 0.11 25.18 5.49
CA ARG A 115 -1.31 25.29 5.09
C ARG A 115 -1.56 25.02 3.62
N ASN A 116 -0.60 25.35 2.75
CA ASN A 116 -0.76 25.20 1.31
C ASN A 116 -0.54 23.78 0.78
N LEU A 117 -0.08 22.87 1.64
CA LEU A 117 0.31 21.52 1.25
C LEU A 117 -0.83 20.52 1.40
N SER A 118 -0.82 19.48 0.57
CA SER A 118 -1.70 18.33 0.78
C SER A 118 -0.97 17.24 1.52
N TYR A 119 -1.46 16.91 2.70
CA TYR A 119 -0.85 15.88 3.53
C TYR A 119 -1.87 15.20 4.44
N ILE A 120 -1.48 14.02 4.90
CA ILE A 120 -2.11 13.31 6.00
C ILE A 120 -1.06 13.03 7.06
N LYS A 121 -1.34 13.45 8.30
CA LYS A 121 -0.52 13.20 9.47
C LYS A 121 -1.23 12.15 10.33
N ILE A 122 -0.56 11.02 10.52
CA ILE A 122 -1.06 9.89 11.29
C ILE A 122 -0.37 9.91 12.65
N PHE A 123 -1.15 10.06 13.71
CA PHE A 123 -0.66 10.08 15.08
C PHE A 123 -0.89 8.72 15.74
N ASN A 124 0.03 8.30 16.60
CA ASN A 124 -0.08 7.12 17.47
C ASN A 124 -0.68 5.89 16.77
N VAL A 125 -0.03 5.44 15.69
CA VAL A 125 -0.43 4.21 14.97
C VAL A 125 -1.89 4.24 14.45
N GLY A 126 -2.41 5.44 14.17
CA GLY A 126 -3.78 5.62 13.65
C GLY A 126 -4.82 6.00 14.71
N SER A 127 -4.42 6.40 15.92
CA SER A 127 -5.39 6.87 16.93
C SER A 127 -6.01 8.21 16.56
N ARG A 128 -5.30 9.03 15.79
CA ARG A 128 -5.74 10.35 15.33
C ARG A 128 -5.13 10.65 13.97
N TYR A 129 -5.90 11.38 13.16
CA TYR A 129 -5.52 11.80 11.82
C TYR A 129 -5.70 13.32 11.69
N LEU A 130 -4.77 13.96 10.99
CA LEU A 130 -4.94 15.34 10.51
C LEU A 130 -4.77 15.32 8.99
N VAL A 131 -5.74 15.85 8.27
CA VAL A 131 -5.78 15.85 6.81
C VAL A 131 -5.86 17.30 6.35
N ASN A 132 -4.99 17.69 5.42
CA ASN A 132 -4.97 19.03 4.86
C ASN A 132 -5.08 19.01 3.32
N ARG A 133 -5.86 19.94 2.77
CA ARG A 133 -6.01 20.23 1.33
C ARG A 133 -6.00 19.00 0.41
N VAL A 134 -6.98 18.12 0.55
CA VAL A 134 -7.24 17.04 -0.42
C VAL A 134 -7.72 17.67 -1.73
N GLN A 135 -6.99 17.48 -2.84
CA GLN A 135 -7.28 18.15 -4.13
C GLN A 135 -7.92 17.24 -5.17
N ASP A 136 -7.79 15.91 -5.03
CA ASP A 136 -8.26 14.97 -6.05
C ASP A 136 -8.91 13.72 -5.44
N HIS A 137 -9.67 13.02 -6.29
CA HIS A 137 -10.37 11.80 -5.92
C HIS A 137 -9.40 10.72 -5.41
N ILE A 138 -8.21 10.60 -6.01
CA ILE A 138 -7.23 9.58 -5.61
C ILE A 138 -6.69 9.84 -4.20
N GLN A 139 -6.44 11.09 -3.81
CA GLN A 139 -6.05 11.44 -2.44
C GLN A 139 -7.17 11.18 -1.45
N SER A 140 -8.42 11.47 -1.80
CA SER A 140 -9.57 11.13 -0.94
C SER A 140 -9.62 9.63 -0.66
N ARG A 141 -9.40 8.79 -1.68
CA ARG A 141 -9.32 7.33 -1.54
C ARG A 141 -8.13 6.89 -0.68
N ILE A 142 -6.97 7.53 -0.86
CA ILE A 142 -5.77 7.28 -0.04
C ILE A 142 -6.04 7.61 1.43
N VAL A 143 -6.61 8.78 1.72
CA VAL A 143 -6.97 9.21 3.08
C VAL A 143 -7.94 8.22 3.70
N TYR A 144 -9.02 7.89 2.99
CA TYR A 144 -10.01 6.92 3.45
C TYR A 144 -9.37 5.56 3.76
N TYR A 145 -8.51 5.06 2.88
CA TYR A 145 -7.80 3.81 3.11
C TYR A 145 -6.93 3.87 4.37
N LEU A 146 -6.11 4.91 4.51
CA LEU A 146 -5.19 5.09 5.64
C LEU A 146 -5.91 5.26 6.99
N MET A 147 -7.11 5.83 6.99
CA MET A 147 -7.95 5.92 8.19
C MET A 147 -8.52 4.56 8.63
N ASN A 148 -8.63 3.60 7.70
CA ASN A 148 -9.22 2.29 7.95
C ASN A 148 -8.17 1.16 8.04
N ILE A 149 -6.87 1.46 7.90
CA ILE A 149 -5.84 0.43 8.08
C ILE A 149 -5.61 0.14 9.56
N HIS A 150 -5.57 -1.14 9.91
CA HIS A 150 -5.10 -1.59 11.22
C HIS A 150 -3.67 -2.12 11.14
N VAL A 151 -2.87 -1.76 12.13
CA VAL A 151 -1.47 -2.20 12.29
C VAL A 151 -1.36 -3.42 13.21
N THR A 152 -2.38 -3.68 14.04
CA THR A 152 -2.39 -4.86 14.92
C THR A 152 -2.46 -6.15 14.11
N PRO A 153 -1.68 -7.19 14.46
CA PRO A 153 -1.80 -8.52 13.85
C PRO A 153 -3.22 -9.05 14.00
N ARG A 154 -3.80 -9.55 12.90
CA ARG A 154 -5.13 -10.15 12.87
C ARG A 154 -5.16 -11.28 11.87
N SER A 155 -5.87 -12.34 12.21
CA SER A 155 -6.16 -13.45 11.30
C SER A 155 -7.46 -13.15 10.56
N ILE A 156 -7.41 -13.19 9.23
CA ILE A 156 -8.60 -13.09 8.37
C ILE A 156 -8.76 -14.46 7.71
N TYR A 157 -9.88 -15.13 7.99
CA TYR A 157 -10.21 -16.41 7.41
C TYR A 157 -11.15 -16.19 6.22
N LEU A 158 -10.77 -16.65 5.03
CA LEU A 158 -11.59 -16.63 3.84
C LEU A 158 -11.81 -18.08 3.40
N CYS A 159 -13.08 -18.49 3.28
CA CYS A 159 -13.44 -19.79 2.75
C CYS A 159 -14.47 -19.64 1.62
N ARG A 160 -14.48 -20.59 0.69
CA ARG A 160 -15.59 -20.72 -0.25
C ARG A 160 -16.81 -21.28 0.48
N HIS A 161 -17.99 -21.11 -0.12
CA HIS A 161 -19.16 -21.90 0.26
C HIS A 161 -18.83 -23.40 0.13
N GLY A 162 -19.54 -24.24 0.90
CA GLY A 162 -19.46 -25.69 0.70
C GLY A 162 -19.83 -26.09 -0.73
N GLU A 163 -19.34 -27.23 -1.21
CA GLU A 163 -19.66 -27.76 -2.54
C GLU A 163 -21.17 -27.71 -2.80
N SER A 164 -21.58 -27.15 -3.95
CA SER A 164 -22.97 -27.07 -4.39
C SER A 164 -23.31 -28.12 -5.45
N GLU A 165 -24.60 -28.35 -5.69
CA GLU A 165 -25.06 -29.23 -6.77
C GLU A 165 -24.55 -28.77 -8.15
N LEU A 166 -24.50 -27.46 -8.39
CA LEU A 166 -23.93 -26.91 -9.62
C LEU A 166 -22.41 -27.12 -9.72
N ASN A 167 -21.69 -27.18 -8.59
CA ASN A 167 -20.27 -27.54 -8.63
C ASN A 167 -20.07 -28.99 -9.07
N LEU A 168 -20.91 -29.92 -8.60
CA LEU A 168 -20.87 -31.31 -9.05
C LEU A 168 -21.17 -31.45 -10.55
N ALA A 169 -22.09 -30.63 -11.05
CA ALA A 169 -22.43 -30.57 -12.47
C ALA A 169 -21.42 -29.77 -13.33
N GLY A 170 -20.33 -29.24 -12.75
CA GLY A 170 -19.34 -28.42 -13.46
C GLY A 170 -19.88 -27.09 -13.99
N ARG A 171 -21.00 -26.59 -13.45
CA ARG A 171 -21.66 -25.36 -13.88
C ARG A 171 -21.19 -24.17 -13.06
N ILE A 172 -21.00 -23.03 -13.72
CA ILE A 172 -20.64 -21.76 -13.10
C ILE A 172 -21.89 -20.91 -12.83
N GLY A 173 -21.85 -20.09 -11.77
CA GLY A 173 -22.97 -19.23 -11.37
C GLY A 173 -24.17 -19.99 -10.81
N GLY A 174 -25.33 -19.32 -10.76
CA GLY A 174 -26.57 -19.86 -10.20
C GLY A 174 -26.66 -19.79 -8.67
N ASP A 175 -27.80 -20.24 -8.14
CA ASP A 175 -28.11 -20.24 -6.70
C ASP A 175 -28.62 -21.62 -6.24
N SER A 176 -27.85 -22.66 -6.55
CA SER A 176 -28.18 -24.03 -6.14
C SER A 176 -27.85 -24.31 -4.69
N GLY A 177 -28.59 -25.22 -4.07
CA GLY A 177 -28.29 -25.75 -2.74
C GLY A 177 -26.92 -26.45 -2.63
N LEU A 178 -26.52 -26.67 -1.38
CA LEU A 178 -25.30 -27.43 -1.04
C LEU A 178 -25.48 -28.92 -1.33
N SER A 179 -24.41 -29.56 -1.81
CA SER A 179 -24.34 -31.02 -1.88
C SER A 179 -24.30 -31.64 -0.47
N PRO A 180 -24.56 -32.96 -0.33
CA PRO A 180 -24.38 -33.65 0.95
C PRO A 180 -22.96 -33.50 1.53
N ARG A 181 -21.94 -33.37 0.69
CA ARG A 181 -20.56 -33.09 1.13
C ARG A 181 -20.38 -31.63 1.54
N GLY A 182 -20.94 -30.69 0.78
CA GLY A 182 -20.93 -29.27 1.11
C GLY A 182 -21.63 -28.95 2.44
N ALA A 183 -22.71 -29.67 2.76
CA ALA A 183 -23.41 -29.55 4.04
C ALA A 183 -22.53 -29.99 5.23
N LYS A 184 -21.71 -31.04 5.07
CA LYS A 184 -20.74 -31.47 6.10
C LYS A 184 -19.66 -30.40 6.34
N VAL A 185 -19.13 -29.81 5.27
CA VAL A 185 -18.15 -28.71 5.38
C VAL A 185 -18.77 -27.50 6.08
N ARG A 186 -20.00 -27.12 5.74
CA ARG A 186 -20.73 -26.06 6.44
C ARG A 186 -20.87 -26.34 7.94
N ALA A 187 -21.12 -27.59 8.32
CA ALA A 187 -21.24 -27.98 9.73
C ALA A 187 -19.90 -27.84 10.48
N VAL A 188 -18.77 -28.16 9.84
CA VAL A 188 -17.43 -27.99 10.43
C VAL A 188 -17.04 -26.52 10.53
N CYS A 189 -17.35 -25.71 9.51
CA CYS A 189 -17.11 -24.26 9.52
C CYS A 189 -18.06 -23.48 10.45
N ARG A 190 -19.09 -24.12 11.04
CA ARG A 190 -19.99 -23.53 12.04
C ARG A 190 -19.42 -23.56 13.46
N LEU A 191 -18.23 -24.12 13.67
CA LEU A 191 -17.56 -23.98 14.97
C LEU A 191 -17.47 -22.48 15.32
N PRO A 192 -17.81 -22.10 16.55
CA PRO A 192 -17.87 -20.69 16.91
C PRO A 192 -16.50 -20.09 16.63
N VAL A 193 -16.47 -19.05 15.81
CA VAL A 193 -15.37 -18.10 15.80
C VAL A 193 -15.45 -17.33 17.12
N SER A 194 -15.21 -18.02 18.24
CA SER A 194 -14.85 -17.37 19.48
C SER A 194 -13.52 -16.71 19.20
N VAL A 195 -13.55 -15.39 19.07
CA VAL A 195 -12.35 -14.55 19.01
C VAL A 195 -11.69 -14.62 20.39
N HIS A 196 -11.06 -15.75 20.71
CA HIS A 196 -10.14 -15.87 21.82
C HIS A 196 -8.76 -15.53 21.27
N LEU A 197 -8.38 -14.26 21.50
CA LEU A 197 -7.01 -13.79 21.33
C LEU A 197 -6.14 -14.46 22.40
N HIS A 198 -5.56 -15.61 22.09
CA HIS A 198 -4.40 -16.12 22.82
C HIS A 198 -3.22 -16.36 21.87
N PRO A 199 -1.99 -15.98 22.26
CA PRO A 199 -0.86 -15.91 21.35
C PRO A 199 -0.06 -17.20 21.40
N VAL A 200 0.01 -17.96 20.30
CA VAL A 200 1.13 -18.91 20.12
C VAL A 200 1.37 -19.22 18.65
N SER A 201 2.53 -18.76 18.18
CA SER A 201 3.60 -19.57 17.61
C SER A 201 3.24 -20.81 16.77
N HIS A 202 3.66 -20.74 15.50
CA HIS A 202 3.97 -21.84 14.55
C HIS A 202 2.85 -22.35 13.61
N CYS A 203 3.30 -22.65 12.38
CA CYS A 203 2.65 -23.36 11.25
C CYS A 203 1.88 -22.55 10.18
N VAL A 204 2.64 -22.09 9.18
CA VAL A 204 2.67 -22.52 7.75
C VAL A 204 1.35 -22.85 7.00
N CYS A 205 1.35 -22.34 5.75
CA CYS A 205 0.66 -22.75 4.52
C CYS A 205 -0.75 -22.22 4.24
N VAL A 206 -0.83 -21.35 3.21
CA VAL A 206 -1.67 -21.61 2.04
C VAL A 206 -0.93 -21.14 0.77
N CYS A 207 -0.60 -22.08 -0.11
CA CYS A 207 -0.23 -21.82 -1.50
C CYS A 207 -1.53 -21.87 -2.32
N VAL A 208 -1.88 -20.80 -3.03
CA VAL A 208 -2.90 -20.85 -4.11
C VAL A 208 -2.32 -20.13 -5.32
N CYS A 209 -1.94 -20.90 -6.33
CA CYS A 209 -1.79 -20.40 -7.69
C CYS A 209 -3.18 -20.00 -8.20
N VAL A 210 -3.33 -18.73 -8.56
CA VAL A 210 -4.47 -18.22 -9.33
C VAL A 210 -3.98 -18.03 -10.75
N SER A 211 -4.60 -18.74 -11.68
CA SER A 211 -4.59 -18.36 -13.10
C SER A 211 -6.03 -18.29 -13.59
N SER A 212 -6.40 -17.11 -14.03
CA SER A 212 -7.58 -16.73 -14.84
C SER A 212 -7.09 -15.57 -15.73
N PRO A 213 -7.80 -15.10 -16.78
CA PRO A 213 -8.95 -15.64 -17.54
C PRO A 213 -8.80 -15.49 -19.08
N GLY A 214 -9.78 -15.99 -19.84
CA GLY A 214 -10.13 -15.54 -21.20
C GLY A 214 -10.21 -16.67 -22.23
N LEU A 215 -11.06 -16.65 -23.27
CA LEU A 215 -11.95 -15.62 -23.83
C LEU A 215 -12.72 -16.28 -25.01
N TRP A 216 -14.00 -15.92 -25.21
CA TRP A 216 -14.80 -15.95 -26.46
C TRP A 216 -15.28 -17.35 -26.91
N GLY A 217 -16.47 -17.59 -27.46
CA GLY A 217 -17.45 -16.75 -28.13
C GLY A 217 -17.98 -17.59 -29.31
N SER A 218 -19.28 -17.89 -29.30
CA SER A 218 -20.15 -18.26 -30.43
C SER A 218 -19.53 -18.70 -31.77
N THR A 219 -19.68 -19.98 -32.12
CA THR A 219 -20.62 -20.52 -33.15
C THR A 219 -20.75 -22.03 -32.95
#